data_AF-A0A3R6X2S3-F1
#
_entry.id   AF-A0A3R6X2S3-F1
#
_cell.length_a   1.000
_cell.length_b   1.000
_cell.length_c   1.000
_cell.angle_alpha   90.00
_cell.angle_beta   90.00
_cell.angle_gamma   90.00
#
_symmetry.space_group_name_H-M   'P 1'
#
loop_
_entity.id
_entity.type
_entity.pdbx_description
1 polymer ?
#
loop_
_entity_poly.entity_id
_entity_poly.type
_entity_poly.pdbx_seq_one_letter_code
_entity_poly.pdbx_strand_id
1 'polypeptide(L)' 'MSFVLSSINMPSGGLPAILRAAKPFFLIAGPCVLESEAVVMQIANRLKDIRDDLGIPIVFKASFDKANRQDLA' A
#
# COMPACT_ATOMS: atom_id res chain seq x y z
N MET A 1 0.01 -14.35 0.80
CA MET A 1 1.28 -13.60 0.85
C MET A 1 0.98 -12.13 0.55
N SER A 2 1.24 -11.22 1.50
CA SER A 2 0.96 -9.77 1.35
C SER A 2 2.06 -9.11 0.54
N PHE A 3 1.74 -8.48 -0.59
CA PHE A 3 2.69 -7.71 -1.39
C PHE A 3 2.57 -6.24 -0.99
N VAL A 4 3.60 -5.70 -0.33
CA VAL A 4 3.72 -4.26 -0.10
C VAL A 4 4.33 -3.68 -1.36
N LEU A 5 3.53 -3.00 -2.17
CA LEU A 5 4.02 -2.33 -3.36
C LEU A 5 4.72 -1.05 -2.90
N SER A 6 6.01 -1.19 -2.64
CA SER A 6 6.88 -0.21 -1.98
C SER A 6 7.23 1.00 -2.87
N SER A 7 6.61 1.13 -4.04
CA SER A 7 7.19 1.86 -5.17
C SER A 7 6.64 3.27 -5.39
N ILE A 8 5.75 3.80 -4.55
CA ILE A 8 5.32 5.20 -4.68
C ILE A 8 6.35 6.11 -4.00
N ASN A 9 7.46 6.36 -4.70
CA ASN A 9 8.52 7.33 -4.35
C ASN A 9 9.12 7.12 -2.93
N MET A 10 9.82 5.99 -2.74
CA MET A 10 10.46 5.66 -1.47
C MET A 10 11.78 6.43 -1.29
N PRO A 11 12.08 6.99 -0.10
CA PRO A 11 13.43 7.41 0.23
C PRO A 11 14.36 6.19 0.20
N SER A 12 15.64 6.40 -0.12
CA SER A 12 16.66 5.37 -0.38
C SER A 12 16.86 4.30 0.70
N GLY A 13 16.28 4.47 1.90
CA GLY A 13 16.30 3.50 2.99
C GLY A 13 15.08 2.56 3.07
N GLY A 14 14.16 2.61 2.11
CA GLY A 14 13.03 1.67 2.02
C GLY A 14 11.98 1.80 3.14
N LEU A 15 11.15 0.76 3.31
CA LEU A 15 10.11 0.70 4.34
C LEU A 15 10.65 0.94 5.77
N PRO A 16 11.78 0.35 6.20
CA PRO A 16 12.32 0.60 7.55
C PRO A 16 12.67 2.06 7.80
N ALA A 17 13.16 2.78 6.79
CA ALA A 17 13.45 4.21 6.91
C ALA A 17 12.17 5.05 7.05
N ILE A 18 11.12 4.74 6.27
CA ILE A 18 9.82 5.39 6.39
C ILE A 18 9.24 5.19 7.80
N LEU A 19 9.23 3.95 8.30
CA LEU A 19 8.66 3.64 9.62
C LEU A 19 9.44 4.28 10.77
N ARG A 20 10.77 4.39 10.65
CA ARG A 20 11.62 5.04 11.68
C ARG A 20 11.53 6.57 11.64
N ALA A 21 11.30 7.15 10.46
CA ALA A 21 11.13 8.58 10.28
C ALA A 21 9.69 9.05 10.55
N ALA A 22 8.70 8.16 10.50
CA ALA A 22 7.31 8.50 10.72
C ALA A 22 7.07 8.96 12.18
N LYS A 23 6.94 10.27 12.36
CA LYS A 23 6.51 10.91 13.61
C LYS A 23 5.55 12.04 13.25
N PRO A 24 4.32 12.11 13.80
CA PRO A 24 3.68 11.20 14.76
C PRO A 24 2.85 10.06 14.13
N PHE A 25 2.66 10.04 12.80
CA PHE A 25 1.69 9.16 12.13
C PHE A 25 2.15 8.71 10.74
N PHE A 26 1.77 7.49 10.36
CA PHE A 26 1.86 6.96 8.99
C PHE A 26 0.65 6.05 8.71
N LEU A 27 0.31 5.88 7.44
CA LEU A 27 -0.80 5.04 7.00
C LEU A 27 -0.30 3.84 6.20
N ILE A 28 -0.86 2.67 6.46
CA ILE A 28 -0.75 1.51 5.56
C ILE A 28 -2.15 1.28 5.01
N ALA A 29 -2.32 1.41 3.69
CA ALA A 29 -3.62 1.32 3.04
C ALA A 29 -3.52 0.67 1.66
N GLY A 30 -4.61 0.06 1.21
CA GLY A 30 -4.72 -0.53 -0.11
C GLY A 30 -5.79 -1.61 -0.15
N PRO A 31 -6.03 -2.21 -1.33
CA PRO A 31 -7.11 -3.18 -1.50
C PRO A 31 -6.82 -4.48 -0.74
N CYS A 32 -7.89 -5.16 -0.32
CA CYS A 32 -7.77 -6.43 0.40
C CYS A 32 -7.04 -7.48 -0.44
N VAL A 33 -7.36 -7.55 -1.74
CA VAL A 33 -6.80 -8.49 -2.71
C VAL A 33 -6.44 -7.73 -3.99
N LEU A 34 -5.39 -8.15 -4.68
CA LEU A 34 -5.05 -7.68 -6.02
C LEU A 34 -6.05 -8.27 -7.02
N GLU A 35 -6.91 -7.43 -7.61
CA GLU A 35 -7.91 -7.86 -8.60
C GLU A 35 -7.40 -7.66 -10.02
N SER A 36 -7.43 -6.42 -10.52
CA SER A 36 -6.92 -6.03 -11.83
C SER A 36 -5.89 -4.92 -11.69
N GLU A 37 -4.92 -4.88 -12.60
CA GLU A 37 -3.88 -3.84 -12.63
C GLU A 37 -4.50 -2.44 -12.67
N ALA A 38 -5.54 -2.25 -13.47
CA ALA A 38 -6.24 -0.96 -13.58
C ALA A 38 -6.80 -0.48 -12.22
N VAL A 39 -7.48 -1.35 -11.48
CA VAL A 39 -8.03 -1.02 -10.15
C VAL A 39 -6.91 -0.74 -9.15
N VAL A 40 -5.85 -1.54 -9.17
CA VAL A 40 -4.69 -1.38 -8.28
C VAL A 40 -4.00 -0.04 -8.53
N MET A 41 -3.79 0.32 -9.80
CA MET A 41 -3.17 1.59 -10.18
C MET A 41 -4.06 2.78 -9.84
N GLN A 42 -5.39 2.67 -10.01
CA GLN A 42 -6.33 3.72 -9.59
C GLN A 42 -6.27 3.97 -8.08
N ILE A 43 -6.29 2.92 -7.26
CA ILE A 43 -6.21 3.03 -5.80
C ILE A 43 -4.84 3.59 -5.38
N ALA A 44 -3.77 3.11 -6.00
CA ALA A 44 -2.41 3.59 -5.73
C ALA A 44 -2.26 5.09 -6.04
N ASN A 45 -2.77 5.54 -7.19
CA ASN A 45 -2.76 6.96 -7.56
C ASN A 45 -3.57 7.79 -6.56
N ARG A 46 -4.77 7.34 -6.18
CA ARG A 46 -5.57 8.06 -5.19
C ARG A 46 -4.88 8.17 -3.84
N LEU A 47 -4.21 7.12 -3.39
CA LEU A 47 -3.42 7.13 -2.15
C LEU A 47 -2.20 8.04 -2.26
N LYS A 48 -1.58 8.18 -3.44
CA LYS A 48 -0.52 9.14 -3.70
C LYS A 48 -1.03 10.58 -3.57
N ASP A 49 -2.18 10.90 -4.15
CA ASP A 49 -2.77 12.24 -4.05
C ASP A 49 -3.04 12.59 -2.58
N ILE A 50 -3.65 11.67 -1.82
CA ILE A 50 -3.91 11.85 -0.38
C ILE A 50 -2.62 12.04 0.42
N ARG A 51 -1.56 11.31 0.07
CA ARG A 51 -0.23 11.45 0.69
C ARG A 51 0.32 12.85 0.46
N ASP A 52 0.24 13.33 -0.78
CA ASP A 52 0.78 14.63 -1.20
C ASP A 52 -0.04 15.79 -0.57
N ASP A 53 -1.36 15.61 -0.43
CA ASP A 53 -2.26 16.57 0.22
C ASP A 53 -2.02 16.68 1.74
N LEU A 54 -1.83 15.54 2.42
CA LEU A 54 -1.71 15.48 3.89
C LEU A 54 -0.26 15.56 4.39
N GLY A 55 0.72 15.36 3.51
CA GLY A 55 2.14 15.33 3.86
C GLY A 55 2.54 14.15 4.78
N ILE A 56 1.68 13.14 4.92
CA ILE A 56 1.93 11.97 5.76
C ILE A 56 2.51 10.81 4.96
N PRO A 57 3.38 9.97 5.52
CA PRO A 57 3.83 8.76 4.83
C PRO A 57 2.69 7.76 4.65
N ILE A 58 2.47 7.30 3.41
CA ILE A 58 1.49 6.26 3.07
C ILE A 58 2.22 5.08 2.41
N VAL A 59 1.99 3.88 2.93
CA VAL A 59 2.50 2.62 2.40
C VAL A 59 1.35 1.87 1.74
N PHE A 60 1.48 1.59 0.45
CA PHE A 60 0.50 0.80 -0.29
C PHE A 60 0.64 -0.69 0.06
N LYS A 61 -0.46 -1.33 0.49
CA LYS A 61 -0.49 -2.77 0.79
C LYS A 61 -1.65 -3.45 0.08
N ALA A 62 -1.37 -4.57 -0.56
CA ALA A 62 -2.37 -5.49 -1.08
C ALA A 62 -1.97 -6.95 -0.84
N SER A 63 -2.92 -7.87 -0.80
CA SER A 63 -2.60 -9.30 -0.79
C SER A 63 -2.72 -9.87 -2.21
N PHE A 64 -1.74 -10.69 -2.64
CA PHE A 64 -1.86 -11.43 -3.90
C PHE A 64 -2.87 -12.57 -3.80
N ASP A 65 -2.99 -13.14 -2.62
CA ASP A 65 -3.84 -14.29 -2.35
C ASP A 65 -4.92 -13.90 -1.34
N LYS A 66 -6.16 -14.30 -1.62
CA LYS A 66 -7.24 -14.28 -0.65
C LYS A 66 -6.93 -15.44 0.30
N ALA A 67 -6.37 -15.13 1.47
CA ALA A 67 -6.02 -16.13 2.49
C ALA A 67 -7.21 -16.98 3.00
N ASN A 68 -8.41 -16.76 2.46
CA ASN A 68 -9.55 -17.64 2.55
C ASN A 68 -9.74 -18.35 1.20
N ARG A 69 -9.25 -19.59 1.08
CA ARG A 69 -9.95 -20.59 0.25
C ARG A 69 -11.34 -20.71 0.86
N GLN A 70 -12.34 -20.04 0.30
CA GLN A 70 -13.65 -20.67 0.28
C GLN A 70 -13.62 -21.50 -1.00
N ASP A 71 -13.24 -22.76 -0.85
CA ASP A 71 -13.71 -23.80 -1.75
C ASP A 71 -15.23 -23.66 -1.75
N LEU A 72 -15.78 -23.08 -2.82
CA LEU A 72 -17.17 -23.29 -3.18
C LEU A 72 -17.18 -24.59 -3.97
N ALA A 73 -17.29 -25.69 -3.22
CA ALA A 73 -17.76 -26.98 -3.70
C ALA A 73 -18.83 -27.48 -2.72
#